data_AF-A0A659UDE7-F1
#
_entry.id   AF-A0A659UDE7-F1
#
_cell.length_a   1.000
_cell.length_b   1.000
_cell.length_c   1.000
_cell.angle_alpha   90.00
_cell.angle_beta   90.00
_cell.angle_gamma   90.00
#
_symmetry.space_group_name_H-M   'P 1'
#
loop_
_entity.id
_entity.type
_entity.pdbx_description
1 polymer ?
#
loop_
_entity_poly.entity_id
_entity_poly.type
_entity_poly.pdbx_seq_one_letter_code
_entity_poly.pdbx_strand_id
1 'polypeptide(L)'
;YDTIYAHQDKEDDAIVGVRSTARLFGDNTKAWLAGLYGGMLICFAVAFASAQAPVVALAGLIAAGAHLARQIAVLHIDDPDQCLRLFRSNNQVGWLIFLGLIGGALW
;
A
#
# COMPACT_ATOMS: atom_id res chain seq x y z
N TYR A 1 1.33 -3.79 2.31
CA TYR A 1 0.02 -3.95 2.95
C TYR A 1 -0.06 -5.26 3.70
N ASP A 2 0.45 -6.37 3.16
CA ASP A 2 0.54 -7.64 3.89
C ASP A 2 1.36 -7.53 5.19
N THR A 3 2.49 -6.79 5.16
CA THR A 3 3.23 -6.44 6.39
C THR A 3 2.38 -5.72 7.45
N ILE A 4 1.40 -4.91 7.04
CA ILE A 4 0.47 -4.25 7.99
C ILE A 4 -0.43 -5.31 8.61
N TYR A 5 -0.96 -6.24 7.81
CA TYR A 5 -1.76 -7.36 8.31
C TYR A 5 -0.95 -8.28 9.23
N ALA A 6 0.31 -8.55 8.92
CA ALA A 6 1.19 -9.35 9.77
C ALA A 6 1.47 -8.72 11.15
N HIS A 7 1.24 -7.41 11.34
CA HIS A 7 1.28 -6.80 12.68
C HIS A 7 0.04 -7.13 13.53
N GLN A 8 -1.07 -7.52 12.91
CA GLN A 8 -2.26 -7.98 13.63
C GLN A 8 -1.97 -9.28 14.41
N ASP A 9 -1.24 -10.19 13.79
CA ASP A 9 -0.98 -11.54 14.32
C ASP A 9 0.44 -11.65 14.94
N LYS A 10 1.13 -10.51 15.17
CA LYS A 10 2.55 -10.44 15.55
C LYS A 10 2.89 -11.19 16.85
N GLU A 11 2.02 -11.12 17.86
CA GLU A 11 2.23 -11.80 19.15
C GLU A 11 2.08 -13.32 19.01
N ASP A 12 1.03 -13.77 18.33
CA ASP A 12 0.79 -15.19 18.06
C ASP A 12 1.90 -15.78 17.19
N ASP A 13 2.32 -15.07 16.14
CA ASP A 13 3.48 -15.38 15.31
C ASP A 13 4.76 -15.55 16.12
N ALA A 14 4.93 -14.73 17.17
CA ALA A 14 6.08 -14.80 18.06
C ALA A 14 6.09 -16.10 18.88
N ILE A 15 4.94 -16.50 19.40
CA ILE A 15 4.76 -17.71 20.21
C ILE A 15 5.07 -18.97 19.39
N VAL A 16 4.56 -19.06 18.16
CA VAL A 16 4.75 -20.25 17.30
C VAL A 16 6.02 -20.20 16.44
N GLY A 17 6.79 -19.11 16.51
CA GLY A 17 8.08 -18.99 15.81
C GLY A 17 8.00 -18.64 14.33
N VAL A 18 6.88 -18.07 13.86
CA VAL A 18 6.68 -17.64 12.47
C VAL A 18 7.56 -16.44 12.14
N ARG A 19 8.28 -16.49 11.01
CA ARG A 19 9.18 -15.42 10.55
C ARG A 19 8.48 -14.45 9.59
N SER A 20 7.64 -13.56 10.13
CA SER A 20 6.91 -12.57 9.32
C SER A 20 7.70 -11.27 9.09
N THR A 21 7.32 -10.52 8.04
CA THR A 21 7.90 -9.20 7.76
C THR A 21 7.60 -8.17 8.84
N ALA A 22 6.49 -8.31 9.56
CA ALA A 22 6.18 -7.51 10.74
C ALA A 22 7.27 -7.64 11.82
N ARG A 23 7.77 -8.85 12.06
CA ARG A 23 8.88 -9.13 13.00
C ARG A 23 10.23 -8.70 12.44
N LEU A 24 10.46 -8.90 11.14
CA LEU A 24 11.72 -8.51 10.48
C LEU A 24 11.90 -6.98 10.46
N PHE A 25 10.85 -6.24 10.12
CA PHE A 25 10.90 -4.80 10.00
C PHE A 25 10.68 -4.09 11.33
N GLY A 26 9.85 -4.66 12.21
CA GLY A 26 9.59 -4.12 13.55
C GLY A 26 9.20 -2.64 13.49
N ASP A 27 9.87 -1.82 14.30
CA ASP A 27 9.64 -0.37 14.37
C ASP A 27 9.97 0.36 13.06
N ASN A 28 10.79 -0.24 12.19
CA ASN A 28 11.12 0.31 10.88
C ASN A 28 10.04 0.03 9.82
N THR A 29 8.91 -0.58 10.20
CA THR A 29 7.83 -0.94 9.26
C THR A 29 7.39 0.23 8.38
N LYS A 30 7.23 1.44 8.95
CA LYS A 30 6.82 2.61 8.16
C LYS A 30 7.83 2.96 7.05
N ALA A 31 9.13 2.84 7.32
CA ALA A 31 10.17 3.10 6.33
C ALA A 31 10.17 2.05 5.21
N TRP A 32 10.04 0.77 5.56
CA TRP A 32 9.91 -0.31 4.59
C TRP A 32 8.64 -0.18 3.74
N LEU A 33 7.51 0.17 4.35
CA LEU A 33 6.27 0.45 3.61
C LEU A 33 6.44 1.63 2.65
N ALA A 34 7.11 2.71 3.07
CA ALA A 34 7.38 3.85 2.19
C ALA A 34 8.21 3.44 0.97
N GLY A 35 9.27 2.65 1.17
CA GLY A 35 10.10 2.13 0.08
C GLY A 35 9.33 1.20 -0.86
N LEU A 36 8.61 0.21 -0.31
CA LEU A 36 7.88 -0.79 -1.11
C LEU A 36 6.69 -0.17 -1.85
N TYR A 37 5.91 0.69 -1.20
CA TYR A 37 4.81 1.41 -1.85
C TYR A 37 5.33 2.41 -2.88
N GLY A 38 6.40 3.14 -2.56
CA GLY A 38 7.06 4.03 -3.52
C GLY A 38 7.55 3.29 -4.76
N GLY A 39 8.24 2.16 -4.57
CA GLY A 39 8.68 1.29 -5.67
C GLY A 39 7.52 0.78 -6.52
N MET A 40 6.42 0.34 -5.89
CA MET A 40 5.20 -0.07 -6.58
C MET A 40 4.62 1.08 -7.43
N LEU A 41 4.50 2.30 -6.88
CA LEU A 41 3.99 3.46 -7.61
C LEU A 41 4.89 3.84 -8.79
N ILE A 42 6.21 3.73 -8.64
CA ILE A 42 7.18 3.94 -9.72
C ILE A 42 6.98 2.90 -10.82
N CYS A 43 6.86 1.61 -10.47
CA CYS A 43 6.57 0.55 -11.44
C CYS A 43 5.28 0.82 -12.22
N PHE A 44 4.22 1.27 -11.55
CA PHE A 44 2.97 1.68 -12.21
C PHE A 44 3.16 2.89 -13.13
N ALA A 45 3.89 3.91 -12.69
CA ALA A 45 4.17 5.10 -13.50
C ALA A 45 4.96 4.73 -14.77
N VAL A 46 5.96 3.85 -14.65
CA VAL A 46 6.71 3.30 -15.79
C VAL A 46 5.78 2.52 -16.71
N ALA A 47 4.92 1.65 -16.18
CA ALA A 47 3.97 0.89 -16.98
C ALA A 47 2.99 1.81 -17.73
N PHE A 48 2.48 2.86 -17.09
CA PHE A 48 1.61 3.86 -17.71
C PHE A 48 2.33 4.58 -18.85
N ALA A 49 3.58 5.01 -18.64
CA ALA A 49 4.38 5.64 -19.66
C ALA A 49 4.68 4.69 -20.84
N SER A 50 5.05 3.44 -20.58
CA SER A 50 5.32 2.43 -21.61
C SER A 50 4.07 2.08 -22.41
N ALA A 51 2.90 2.07 -21.78
CA ALA A 51 1.61 1.85 -22.44
C ALA A 51 1.04 3.11 -23.11
N GLN A 52 1.74 4.26 -23.02
CA GLN A 52 1.26 5.56 -23.49
C GLN A 52 -0.13 5.90 -22.94
N ALA A 53 -0.37 5.56 -21.66
CA ALA A 53 -1.61 5.89 -20.98
C ALA A 53 -1.81 7.41 -20.96
N PRO A 54 -3.03 7.91 -21.21
CA PRO A 54 -3.31 9.35 -21.16
C PRO A 54 -2.93 9.97 -19.83
N VAL A 55 -2.46 11.23 -19.85
CA VAL A 55 -1.97 11.93 -18.65
C VAL A 55 -3.01 11.96 -17.51
N VAL A 56 -4.31 11.98 -17.86
CA VAL A 56 -5.42 11.94 -16.91
C VAL A 56 -5.43 10.66 -16.07
N ALA A 57 -4.93 9.54 -16.59
CA ALA A 57 -4.82 8.29 -15.82
C ALA A 57 -3.90 8.43 -14.60
N LEU A 58 -2.92 9.34 -14.64
CA LEU A 58 -2.04 9.63 -13.51
C LEU A 58 -2.80 10.18 -12.30
N ALA A 59 -3.97 10.79 -12.48
CA ALA A 59 -4.78 11.28 -11.36
C ALA A 59 -5.16 10.13 -10.41
N GLY A 60 -5.50 8.95 -10.95
CA GLY A 60 -5.78 7.75 -10.15
C GLY A 60 -4.56 7.23 -9.41
N LEU A 61 -3.38 7.27 -10.06
CA LEU A 61 -2.12 6.87 -9.46
C LEU A 61 -1.68 7.82 -8.34
N ILE A 62 -1.86 9.14 -8.53
CA ILE A 62 -1.60 10.16 -7.50
C ILE A 62 -2.53 9.97 -6.31
N ALA A 63 -3.83 9.73 -6.56
CA ALA A 63 -4.79 9.48 -5.49
C ALA A 63 -4.45 8.19 -4.71
N ALA A 64 -4.04 7.12 -5.40
CA ALA A 64 -3.53 5.91 -4.77
C ALA A 64 -2.29 6.19 -3.90
N GLY A 65 -1.35 7.00 -4.39
CA GLY A 65 -0.18 7.44 -3.62
C GLY A 65 -0.54 8.21 -2.37
N ALA A 66 -1.48 9.16 -2.45
CA ALA A 66 -1.97 9.92 -1.31
C ALA A 66 -2.64 9.01 -0.26
N HIS A 67 -3.45 8.03 -0.71
CA HIS A 67 -4.08 7.05 0.17
C HIS A 67 -3.05 6.20 0.93
N LEU A 68 -2.04 5.68 0.22
CA LEU A 68 -0.96 4.89 0.81
C LEU A 68 -0.09 5.72 1.78
N ALA A 69 0.21 6.98 1.43
CA ALA A 69 0.93 7.89 2.30
C ALA A 69 0.15 8.16 3.60
N ARG A 70 -1.17 8.36 3.50
CA ARG A 70 -2.05 8.50 4.67
C ARG A 70 -2.02 7.23 5.54
N GLN A 71 -2.08 6.04 4.94
CA GLN A 71 -1.96 4.79 5.70
C GLN A 71 -0.65 4.73 6.50
N ILE A 72 0.49 5.03 5.87
CA ILE A 72 1.79 5.03 6.55
C ILE A 72 1.83 6.04 7.69
N ALA A 73 1.29 7.25 7.47
CA ALA A 73 1.28 8.31 8.46
C ALA A 73 0.53 7.89 9.74
N VAL A 74 -0.69 7.36 9.59
CA VAL A 74 -1.58 7.02 10.72
C VAL A 74 -1.32 5.64 11.33
N LEU A 75 -0.54 4.78 10.67
CA LEU A 75 -0.27 3.41 11.11
C LEU A 75 0.31 3.38 12.53
N HIS A 76 -0.32 2.61 13.41
CA HIS A 76 0.17 2.22 14.71
C HIS A 76 0.31 0.69 14.70
N ILE A 77 1.56 0.22 14.71
CA ILE A 77 1.89 -1.20 14.49
C ILE A 77 1.51 -2.11 15.66
N ASP A 78 1.21 -1.55 16.83
CA ASP A 78 0.78 -2.30 18.01
C ASP A 78 -0.74 -2.16 18.27
N ASP A 79 -1.51 -1.67 17.28
CA ASP A 79 -2.98 -1.70 17.26
C ASP A 79 -3.46 -2.69 16.17
N PRO A 80 -3.73 -3.96 16.54
CA PRO A 80 -4.16 -5.01 15.60
C PRO A 80 -5.43 -4.66 14.83
N ASP A 81 -6.40 -4.03 15.50
CA ASP A 81 -7.66 -3.65 14.87
C ASP A 81 -7.44 -2.56 13.81
N GLN A 82 -6.58 -1.58 14.10
CA GLN A 82 -6.20 -0.58 13.10
C GLN A 82 -5.42 -1.22 11.96
N CYS A 83 -4.51 -2.15 12.24
CA CYS A 83 -3.77 -2.89 11.22
C CYS A 83 -4.72 -3.61 10.26
N LEU A 84 -5.72 -4.33 10.78
CA LEU A 84 -6.75 -4.98 9.96
C LEU A 84 -7.56 -3.97 9.13
N ARG A 85 -7.97 -2.83 9.71
CA ARG A 85 -8.70 -1.78 8.99
C ARG A 85 -7.87 -1.18 7.86
N LEU A 86 -6.60 -0.88 8.11
CA LEU A 86 -5.68 -0.34 7.11
C LEU A 86 -5.40 -1.36 6.00
N PHE A 87 -5.18 -2.63 6.35
CA PHE A 87 -5.06 -3.73 5.39
C PHE A 87 -6.30 -3.82 4.47
N ARG A 88 -7.51 -3.83 5.04
CA ARG A 88 -8.75 -3.87 4.23
C ARG A 88 -8.93 -2.66 3.34
N SER A 89 -8.52 -1.47 3.80
CA SER A 89 -8.57 -0.24 3.00
C SER A 89 -7.67 -0.29 1.75
N ASN A 90 -6.78 -1.27 1.64
CA ASN A 90 -5.91 -1.42 0.48
C ASN A 90 -6.67 -1.80 -0.81
N ASN A 91 -7.90 -2.34 -0.69
CA ASN A 91 -8.80 -2.52 -1.84
C ASN A 91 -9.11 -1.20 -2.57
N GLN A 92 -9.05 -0.06 -1.87
CA GLN A 92 -9.25 1.26 -2.48
C GLN A 92 -8.14 1.63 -3.46
N VAL A 93 -6.91 1.14 -3.26
CA VAL A 93 -5.77 1.39 -4.18
C VAL A 93 -6.09 0.88 -5.58
N GLY A 94 -6.64 -0.33 -5.69
CA GLY A 94 -7.06 -0.91 -6.97
C GLY A 94 -8.13 -0.07 -7.66
N TRP A 95 -9.16 0.34 -6.91
CA TRP A 95 -10.22 1.21 -7.44
C TRP A 95 -9.70 2.57 -7.91
N LEU A 96 -8.80 3.20 -7.16
CA LEU A 96 -8.23 4.51 -7.52
C LEU A 96 -7.44 4.44 -8.83
N ILE A 97 -6.58 3.43 -8.99
CA ILE A 97 -5.82 3.21 -10.23
C ILE A 97 -6.76 2.87 -11.39
N PHE A 98 -7.72 1.96 -11.17
CA PHE A 98 -8.68 1.55 -12.20
C PHE A 98 -9.54 2.71 -12.70
N LEU A 99 -10.11 3.52 -11.80
CA LEU A 99 -10.91 4.68 -12.18
C LEU A 99 -10.07 5.74 -12.90
N GLY A 100 -8.79 5.91 -12.54
CA GLY A 100 -7.86 6.74 -13.30
C GLY A 100 -7.72 6.27 -14.75
N LEU A 101 -7.49 4.96 -14.96
CA LEU A 101 -7.39 4.38 -16.29
C LEU A 101 -8.69 4.52 -17.11
N ILE A 102 -9.86 4.31 -16.48
CA ILE A 102 -11.15 4.57 -17.12
C ILE A 102 -11.29 6.04 -17.52
N GLY A 103 -10.95 6.97 -16.62
CA GLY A 103 -10.94 8.40 -16.93
C GLY A 103 -10.00 8.76 -18.07
N GLY A 104 -8.84 8.12 -18.14
CA GLY A 104 -7.92 8.24 -19.27
C GLY A 104 -8.50 7.67 -20.57
N ALA A 105 -9.18 6.52 -20.53
CA ALA A 105 -9.79 5.92 -21.71
C ALA A 105 -10.96 6.72 -22.29
N LEU A 106 -11.58 7.58 -21.48
CA LEU A 106 -12.69 8.45 -21.88
C LEU A 106 -12.25 9.87 -22.28
N TRP A 107 -10.96 10.19 -22.15
CA TRP A 107 -10.37 11.48 -22.49
C TRP A 107 -9.98 11.56 -23.98
#